data_AF-A0AAV3SIH8-F1
#
_entry.id   AF-A0AAV3SIH8-F1
#
_cell.length_a   1.000
_cell.length_b   1.000
_cell.length_c   1.000
_cell.angle_alpha   90.00
_cell.angle_beta   90.00
_cell.angle_gamma   90.00
#
_symmetry.space_group_name_H-M   'P 1'
#
loop_
_entity.id
_entity.type
_entity.pdbx_description
1 polymer ?
#
loop_
_entity_poly.entity_id
_entity_poly.type
_entity_poly.pdbx_seq_one_letter_code
_entity_poly.pdbx_strand_id
1 'polypeptide(L)'
;MDKLADVDTEALQAALGDASESKAVKRLMVALAYADGVSVETVSARYDIPRATIYSWLDRFEQQSIAEAITDDSRPGRPAKLDPSQRRQLAADLARSPAELGYDSAEWTPERAREHIERMYDISYSLGHVRRLLQESSAGT
;
A
#
# COMPACT_ATOMS: atom_id res chain seq x y z
N MET A 1 9.77 -17.06 27.44
CA MET A 1 9.59 -17.76 26.15
C MET A 1 10.52 -17.09 25.18
N ASP A 2 11.42 -17.88 24.62
CA ASP A 2 12.32 -17.44 23.56
C ASP A 2 11.49 -17.43 22.27
N LYS A 3 11.15 -16.23 21.78
CA LYS A 3 10.25 -16.07 20.63
C LYS A 3 10.82 -16.59 19.31
N LEU A 4 12.15 -16.75 19.24
CA LEU A 4 12.84 -17.14 18.01
C LEU A 4 13.53 -18.50 18.16
N ALA A 5 13.13 -19.31 19.15
CA ALA A 5 13.73 -20.63 19.40
C ALA A 5 13.70 -21.56 18.17
N ASP A 6 12.65 -21.44 17.34
CA ASP A 6 12.44 -22.25 16.14
C ASP A 6 12.87 -21.54 14.84
N VAL A 7 13.44 -20.33 14.93
CA VAL A 7 13.85 -19.54 13.76
C VAL A 7 15.32 -19.76 13.46
N ASP A 8 15.63 -20.12 12.22
CA ASP A 8 17.00 -20.36 11.76
C ASP A 8 17.79 -19.04 11.64
N THR A 9 18.80 -18.88 12.50
CA THR A 9 19.69 -17.71 12.51
C THR A 9 20.51 -17.57 11.23
N GLU A 10 20.93 -18.67 10.58
CA GLU A 10 21.65 -18.60 9.31
C GLU A 10 20.74 -18.06 8.20
N ALA A 11 19.47 -18.46 8.20
CA ALA A 11 18.48 -17.93 7.26
C ALA A 11 18.19 -16.43 7.49
N LEU A 12 18.18 -15.96 8.75
CA LEU A 12 18.08 -14.53 9.06
C LEU A 12 19.29 -13.74 8.55
N GLN A 13 20.50 -14.30 8.67
CA GLN A 13 21.73 -13.68 8.15
C GLN A 13 21.74 -13.62 6.63
N ALA A 14 21.34 -14.70 5.95
CA ALA A 14 21.20 -14.72 4.50
C ALA A 14 20.20 -13.65 4.02
N ALA A 15 19.01 -13.60 4.63
CA ALA A 15 18.01 -12.59 4.32
C ALA A 15 18.51 -11.15 4.58
N LEU A 16 19.38 -10.94 5.58
CA LEU A 16 19.98 -9.63 5.84
C LEU A 16 20.97 -9.25 4.73
N GLY A 17 21.70 -10.21 4.17
CA GLY A 17 22.60 -9.99 3.03
C GLY A 17 21.86 -9.56 1.76
N ASP A 18 20.65 -10.09 1.54
CA ASP A 18 19.83 -9.78 0.36
C ASP A 18 18.91 -8.55 0.55
N ALA A 19 18.66 -8.13 1.78
CA ALA A 19 17.74 -7.05 2.08
C ALA A 19 18.30 -5.67 1.68
N SER A 20 17.57 -4.98 0.80
CA SER A 20 17.89 -3.61 0.36
C SER A 20 17.01 -2.54 1.01
N GLU A 21 15.80 -2.90 1.45
CA GLU A 21 14.91 -1.97 2.13
C GLU A 21 15.33 -1.73 3.59
N SER A 22 15.50 -0.47 3.99
CA SER A 22 15.97 -0.10 5.33
C SER A 22 15.10 -0.67 6.46
N LYS A 23 13.80 -0.86 6.21
CA LYS A 23 12.88 -1.42 7.20
C LYS A 23 13.07 -2.93 7.37
N ALA A 24 13.25 -3.66 6.27
CA ALA A 24 13.58 -5.08 6.29
C ALA A 24 14.91 -5.32 7.02
N VAL A 25 15.94 -4.54 6.69
CA VAL A 25 17.25 -4.57 7.35
C VAL A 25 17.11 -4.35 8.87
N LYS A 26 16.36 -3.33 9.31
CA LYS A 26 16.13 -3.08 10.75
C LYS A 26 15.42 -4.24 11.44
N ARG A 27 14.41 -4.84 10.81
CA ARG A 27 13.69 -6.01 11.36
C ARG A 27 14.62 -7.20 11.56
N LEU A 28 15.43 -7.50 10.55
CA LEU A 28 16.39 -8.60 10.59
C LEU A 28 17.48 -8.37 11.65
N MET A 29 18.02 -7.15 11.76
CA MET A 29 18.98 -6.82 12.82
C MET A 29 18.38 -6.99 14.23
N VAL A 30 17.12 -6.61 14.42
CA VAL A 30 16.41 -6.80 15.69
C VAL A 30 16.22 -8.28 16.01
N ALA A 31 15.81 -9.09 15.02
CA ALA A 31 15.61 -10.52 15.18
C ALA A 31 16.94 -11.24 15.50
N LEU A 32 18.01 -10.95 14.76
CA LEU A 32 19.34 -11.49 15.00
C LEU A 32 19.86 -11.12 16.39
N ALA A 33 19.76 -9.84 16.78
CA ALA A 33 20.19 -9.41 18.11
C ALA A 33 19.41 -10.14 19.23
N TYR A 34 18.11 -10.35 19.04
CA TYR A 34 17.30 -11.11 20.00
C TYR A 34 17.71 -12.59 20.06
N ALA A 35 17.94 -13.23 18.92
CA ALA A 35 18.43 -14.61 18.83
C ALA A 35 19.83 -14.78 19.46
N ASP A 36 20.68 -13.76 19.39
CA ASP A 36 21.98 -13.69 20.06
C ASP A 36 21.87 -13.42 21.58
N GLY A 37 20.65 -13.38 22.14
CA GLY A 37 20.39 -13.17 23.56
C GLY A 37 20.47 -11.71 24.01
N VAL A 38 20.52 -10.75 23.08
CA VAL A 38 20.49 -9.32 23.42
C VAL A 38 19.09 -8.94 23.89
N SER A 39 19.00 -8.28 25.05
CA SER A 39 17.71 -7.89 25.62
C SER A 39 16.97 -6.88 24.73
N VAL A 40 15.64 -6.99 24.70
CA VAL A 40 14.76 -6.02 24.00
C VAL A 40 14.99 -4.59 24.49
N GLU A 41 15.36 -4.39 25.75
CA GLU A 41 15.70 -3.07 26.31
C GLU A 41 16.95 -2.48 25.66
N THR A 42 17.99 -3.28 25.53
CA THR A 42 19.23 -2.89 24.86
C THR A 42 18.98 -2.57 23.37
N VAL A 43 18.21 -3.41 22.68
CA VAL A 43 17.85 -3.20 21.27
C VAL A 43 17.02 -1.92 21.11
N SER A 44 16.04 -1.71 21.98
CA SER A 44 15.18 -0.52 21.99
C SER A 44 16.00 0.76 22.13
N ALA A 45 16.90 0.81 23.12
CA ALA A 45 17.76 1.95 23.36
C ALA A 45 18.77 2.20 22.22
N ARG A 46 19.32 1.13 21.63
CA ARG A 46 20.32 1.24 20.56
C ARG A 46 19.75 1.78 19.26
N TYR A 47 18.55 1.33 18.88
CA TYR A 47 17.96 1.65 17.58
C TYR A 47 16.85 2.71 17.65
N ASP A 48 16.55 3.23 18.84
CA ASP A 48 15.44 4.15 19.10
C ASP A 48 14.09 3.58 18.61
N ILE A 49 13.86 2.30 18.89
CA ILE A 49 12.64 1.58 18.48
C ILE A 49 11.83 1.27 19.74
N PRO A 50 10.52 1.62 19.80
CA PRO A 50 9.69 1.28 20.94
C PRO A 50 9.65 -0.24 21.19
N ARG A 51 9.71 -0.66 22.47
CA ARG A 51 9.66 -2.08 22.86
C ARG A 51 8.47 -2.82 22.24
N ALA A 52 7.31 -2.17 22.19
CA ALA A 52 6.10 -2.73 21.58
C ALA A 52 6.28 -3.04 20.08
N THR A 53 7.00 -2.18 19.35
CA THR A 53 7.34 -2.40 17.94
C THR A 53 8.30 -3.57 17.77
N ILE A 54 9.30 -3.68 18.66
CA ILE A 54 10.24 -4.81 18.66
C ILE A 54 9.49 -6.12 18.89
N TYR A 55 8.66 -6.21 19.94
CA TYR A 55 7.86 -7.42 20.20
C TYR A 55 6.95 -7.75 19.02
N SER A 56 6.28 -6.74 18.43
CA SER A 56 5.47 -6.95 17.23
C SER A 56 6.27 -7.49 16.04
N TRP A 57 7.54 -7.11 15.87
CA TRP A 57 8.39 -7.70 14.83
C TRP A 57 8.82 -9.12 15.18
N LEU A 58 9.20 -9.39 16.43
CA LEU A 58 9.55 -10.74 16.87
C LEU A 58 8.36 -11.70 16.73
N ASP A 59 7.15 -11.26 17.07
CA ASP A 59 5.91 -12.00 16.84
C ASP A 59 5.72 -12.39 15.37
N ARG A 60 6.11 -11.52 14.44
CA ARG A 60 6.05 -11.83 13.00
C ARG A 60 7.05 -12.90 12.60
N PHE A 61 8.28 -12.85 13.10
CA PHE A 61 9.26 -13.91 12.83
C PHE A 61 8.90 -15.24 13.49
N GLU A 62 8.20 -15.21 14.63
CA GLU A 62 7.67 -16.41 15.30
C GLU A 62 6.51 -17.05 14.52
N GLN A 63 5.68 -16.23 13.86
CA GLN A 63 4.40 -16.68 13.27
C GLN A 63 4.40 -16.79 11.74
N GLN A 64 5.36 -16.17 11.07
CA GLN A 64 5.41 -16.04 9.61
C GLN A 64 6.77 -16.52 9.07
N SER A 65 6.85 -16.79 7.76
CA SER A 65 8.16 -17.01 7.14
C SER A 65 9.02 -15.74 7.22
N ILE A 66 10.35 -15.89 7.15
CA ILE A 66 11.28 -14.74 7.15
C ILE A 66 10.92 -13.73 6.04
N ALA A 67 10.59 -14.23 4.84
CA ALA A 67 10.20 -13.39 3.70
C ALA A 67 8.94 -12.55 3.99
N GLU A 68 7.95 -13.14 4.65
CA GLU A 68 6.73 -12.43 5.05
C GLU A 68 7.00 -11.46 6.20
N ALA A 69 7.78 -11.84 7.21
CA ALA A 69 8.06 -11.04 8.40
C ALA A 69 8.79 -9.73 8.07
N ILE A 70 9.66 -9.74 7.06
CA ILE A 70 10.42 -8.55 6.63
C ILE A 70 9.62 -7.63 5.70
N THR A 71 8.64 -8.17 4.98
CA THR A 71 7.79 -7.43 4.05
C THR A 71 6.69 -6.67 4.79
N ASP A 72 6.31 -5.48 4.33
CA ASP A 72 5.07 -4.86 4.81
C ASP A 72 3.88 -5.41 4.03
N ASP A 73 2.78 -5.73 4.73
CA ASP A 73 1.53 -5.97 4.03
C ASP A 73 1.19 -4.76 3.17
N SER A 74 0.79 -5.02 1.93
CA SER A 74 0.20 -4.01 1.08
C SER A 74 -1.03 -3.48 1.78
N ARG A 75 -0.92 -2.32 2.42
CA ARG A 75 -2.06 -1.67 3.06
C ARG A 75 -2.99 -1.26 1.93
N PRO A 76 -4.18 -1.87 1.78
CA PRO A 76 -5.13 -1.35 0.81
C PRO A 76 -5.42 0.08 1.24
N GLY A 77 -5.19 1.02 0.33
CA GLY A 77 -5.54 2.41 0.57
C GLY A 77 -7.03 2.55 0.92
N ARG A 78 -7.50 3.78 1.15
CA ARG A 78 -8.94 4.03 1.30
C ARG A 78 -9.69 3.33 0.16
N PRO A 79 -10.74 2.53 0.45
CA PRO A 79 -11.49 1.83 -0.58
C PRO A 79 -11.86 2.80 -1.70
N ALA A 80 -11.59 2.40 -2.95
CA ALA A 80 -11.98 3.20 -4.10
C ALA A 80 -13.50 3.42 -4.05
N LYS A 81 -13.96 4.65 -4.29
CA LYS A 81 -15.41 4.93 -4.26
C LYS A 81 -16.14 4.20 -5.38
N LEU A 82 -15.48 4.01 -6.53
CA LEU A 82 -15.98 3.22 -7.65
C LEU A 82 -15.36 1.82 -7.60
N ASP A 83 -16.19 0.80 -7.77
CA ASP A 83 -15.71 -0.57 -7.97
C ASP A 83 -15.07 -0.74 -9.37
N PRO A 84 -14.34 -1.84 -9.63
CA PRO A 84 -13.65 -2.05 -10.90
C PRO A 84 -14.54 -2.01 -12.15
N SER A 85 -15.80 -2.45 -12.05
CA SER A 85 -16.76 -2.41 -13.15
C SER A 85 -17.23 -0.99 -13.44
N GLN A 86 -17.57 -0.23 -12.40
CA GLN A 86 -17.92 1.20 -12.50
C GLN A 86 -16.76 2.02 -13.05
N ARG A 87 -15.52 1.70 -12.67
CA ARG A 87 -14.31 2.35 -13.21
C ARG A 87 -14.15 2.13 -14.71
N ARG A 88 -14.39 0.91 -15.20
CA ARG A 88 -14.34 0.60 -16.64
C ARG A 88 -15.46 1.31 -17.40
N GLN A 89 -16.67 1.33 -16.83
CA GLN A 89 -17.80 2.04 -17.43
C GLN A 89 -17.51 3.53 -17.53
N LEU A 90 -17.04 4.15 -16.44
CA LEU A 90 -16.65 5.56 -16.44
C LEU A 90 -15.57 5.86 -17.48
N ALA A 91 -14.55 5.02 -17.61
CA ALA A 91 -13.51 5.21 -18.62
C ALA A 91 -14.08 5.15 -20.05
N ALA A 92 -15.00 4.21 -20.32
CA ALA A 92 -15.67 4.12 -21.61
C ALA A 92 -16.57 5.34 -21.89
N ASP A 93 -17.27 5.86 -20.88
CA ASP A 93 -18.08 7.07 -21.00
C ASP A 93 -17.21 8.30 -21.27
N LEU A 94 -16.08 8.45 -20.55
CA LEU A 94 -15.14 9.57 -20.72
C LEU A 94 -14.35 9.51 -22.04
N ALA A 95 -14.26 8.35 -22.69
CA ALA A 95 -13.66 8.21 -24.02
C ALA A 95 -14.58 8.69 -25.15
N ARG A 96 -15.90 8.80 -24.89
CA ARG A 96 -16.89 9.33 -25.83
C ARG A 96 -17.01 10.83 -25.66
N SER A 97 -17.57 11.54 -26.64
CA SER A 97 -17.88 12.96 -26.46
C SER A 97 -19.07 13.13 -25.48
N PRO A 98 -19.10 14.18 -24.66
CA PRO A 98 -20.24 14.43 -23.77
C PRO A 98 -21.57 14.58 -24.51
N ALA A 99 -21.54 15.10 -25.74
CA ALA A 99 -22.71 15.22 -26.61
C ALA A 99 -23.38 13.86 -26.89
N GLU A 100 -22.60 12.79 -27.07
CA GLU A 100 -23.12 11.43 -27.25
C GLU A 100 -23.78 10.86 -25.98
N LEU A 101 -23.53 11.47 -24.82
CA LEU A 101 -24.13 11.12 -23.52
C LEU A 101 -25.23 12.11 -23.09
N GLY A 102 -25.66 12.99 -24.00
CA GLY A 102 -26.77 13.91 -23.79
C GLY A 102 -26.39 15.22 -23.09
N TYR A 103 -25.11 15.60 -23.06
CA TYR A 103 -24.67 16.89 -22.54
C TYR A 103 -24.54 17.94 -23.65
N ASP A 104 -24.87 19.19 -23.34
CA ASP A 104 -24.69 20.33 -24.25
C ASP A 104 -23.24 20.85 -24.23
N SER A 105 -22.29 19.97 -24.59
CA SER A 105 -20.87 20.28 -24.65
C SER A 105 -20.12 19.33 -25.57
N ALA A 106 -19.20 19.86 -26.38
CA ALA A 106 -18.39 19.07 -27.32
C ALA A 106 -17.23 18.32 -26.64
N GLU A 107 -16.73 18.82 -25.51
CA GLU A 107 -15.55 18.29 -24.82
C GLU A 107 -15.78 18.13 -23.32
N TRP A 108 -15.09 17.16 -22.71
CA TRP A 108 -15.14 16.97 -21.27
C TRP A 108 -14.39 18.08 -20.53
N THR A 109 -15.13 18.89 -19.78
CA THR A 109 -14.55 19.71 -18.72
C THR A 109 -14.52 18.92 -17.40
N PRO A 110 -13.60 19.24 -16.46
CA PRO A 110 -13.60 18.63 -15.13
C PRO A 110 -14.93 18.76 -14.40
N GLU A 111 -15.64 19.87 -14.58
CA GLU A 111 -16.95 20.13 -14.00
C GLU A 111 -18.01 19.19 -14.59
N ARG A 112 -18.02 19.00 -15.92
CA ARG A 112 -18.95 18.10 -16.61
C ARG A 112 -18.68 16.64 -16.29
N ALA A 113 -17.42 16.25 -16.25
CA ALA A 113 -17.04 14.89 -15.86
C ALA A 113 -17.42 14.61 -14.40
N ARG A 114 -17.29 15.59 -13.49
CA ARG A 114 -17.76 15.45 -12.10
C ARG A 114 -19.27 15.24 -12.04
N GLU A 115 -20.03 16.08 -12.72
CA GLU A 115 -21.49 15.96 -12.80
C GLU A 115 -21.93 14.60 -13.35
N HIS A 116 -21.22 14.10 -14.37
CA HIS A 116 -21.49 12.77 -14.91
C HIS A 116 -21.24 11.65 -13.90
N ILE A 117 -20.14 11.73 -13.13
CA ILE A 117 -19.83 10.75 -12.07
C ILE A 117 -20.88 10.82 -10.95
N GLU A 118 -21.28 12.03 -10.54
CA GLU A 118 -22.33 12.23 -9.53
C GLU A 118 -23.67 11.66 -10.01
N ARG A 119 -24.05 11.91 -11.27
CA ARG A 119 -25.29 11.41 -11.86
C ARG A 119 -25.33 9.88 -12.01
N MET A 120 -24.21 9.27 -12.38
CA MET A 120 -24.16 7.82 -12.68
C MET A 120 -23.93 6.95 -11.44
N TYR A 121 -23.21 7.48 -10.44
CA TYR A 121 -22.71 6.66 -9.34
C TYR A 121 -22.99 7.24 -7.95
N ASP A 122 -23.67 8.39 -7.84
CA ASP A 122 -23.90 9.12 -6.58
C ASP A 122 -22.60 9.40 -5.80
N ILE A 123 -21.50 9.63 -6.55
CA ILE A 123 -20.17 9.83 -6.01
C ILE A 123 -19.63 11.19 -6.43
N SER A 124 -19.27 12.01 -5.45
CA SER A 124 -18.54 13.26 -5.70
C SER A 124 -17.04 13.09 -5.52
N TYR A 125 -16.26 13.55 -6.50
CA TYR A 125 -14.80 13.69 -6.44
C TYR A 125 -14.40 15.17 -6.49
N SER A 126 -13.20 15.47 -5.97
CA SER A 126 -12.62 16.80 -6.18
C SER A 126 -12.27 17.00 -7.66
N LEU A 127 -12.33 18.26 -8.15
CA LEU A 127 -11.98 18.57 -9.54
C LEU A 127 -10.55 18.13 -9.91
N GLY A 128 -9.61 18.18 -8.97
CA GLY A 128 -8.25 17.66 -9.18
C GLY A 128 -8.22 16.16 -9.45
N HIS A 129 -9.03 15.37 -8.72
CA HIS A 129 -9.17 13.94 -8.99
C HIS A 129 -9.81 13.69 -10.36
N VAL A 130 -10.87 14.44 -10.69
CA VAL A 130 -11.57 14.30 -11.98
C VAL A 130 -10.66 14.65 -13.16
N ARG A 131 -9.83 15.70 -13.05
CA ARG A 131 -8.80 16.03 -14.06
C ARG A 131 -7.85 14.87 -14.31
N ARG A 132 -7.40 14.19 -13.25
CA ARG A 132 -6.53 13.01 -13.38
C ARG A 132 -7.24 11.87 -14.10
N LEU A 133 -8.51 11.60 -13.78
CA LEU A 133 -9.31 10.58 -14.47
C LEU A 133 -9.49 10.90 -15.96
N LEU A 134 -9.69 12.18 -16.31
CA LEU A 134 -9.76 12.62 -17.70
C LEU A 134 -8.43 12.38 -18.44
N GLN A 135 -7.30 12.75 -17.83
CA GLN A 135 -5.96 12.52 -18.40
C GLN A 135 -5.69 11.02 -18.65
N GLU A 136 -6.02 10.17 -17.66
CA GLU A 136 -5.90 8.71 -17.77
C GLU A 136 -6.76 8.13 -18.90
N SER A 137 -7.93 8.71 -19.15
CA SER A 137 -8.85 8.25 -20.21
C SER A 137 -8.45 8.75 -21.60
N SER A 138 -7.84 9.95 -21.70
CA SER A 138 -7.34 10.50 -22.96
C SER A 138 -6.02 9.88 -23.45
N ALA A 139 -5.23 9.29 -22.56
CA ALA A 139 -3.93 8.69 -22.88
C ALA A 139 -4.02 7.26 -23.46
N GLY A 140 -5.24 6.71 -23.59
CA GLY A 140 -5.49 5.33 -24.02
C GLY A 140 -5.94 5.15 -25.47
N THR A 141 -5.76 6.15 -26.34
CA THR A 141 -6.02 6.03 -27.80
C THR A 141 -4.75 5.72 -28.56
#